data_AF-A0A841ZAP0-F1
#
_entry.id   AF-A0A841ZAP0-F1
#
_cell.length_a   1.000
_cell.length_b   1.000
_cell.length_c   1.000
_cell.angle_alpha   90.00
_cell.angle_beta   90.00
_cell.angle_gamma   90.00
#
_symmetry.space_group_name_H-M   'P 1'
#
loop_
_entity.id
_entity.type
_entity.pdbx_description
1 polymer ?
#
loop_
_entity_poly.entity_id
_entity_poly.type
_entity_poly.pdbx_seq_one_letter_code
_entity_poly.pdbx_strand_id
1 'polypeptide(L)'
;MAIIHQPTLFDMETLLTLEPMKRYSEIFSPLPLVKIVRLFDKPTRMGRPLSLNYEATFKALVIRYVEGIPTIKALVKRLNEDLLFKMNLGFLYSERVPSEASFSRFTHVLSQHVDVLQTVNHVLLEQIDAINGLFSEQLAIDATHFSAHDKAHKTDNPKLPSVAEQLT
;
A
#
# COMPACT_ATOMS: atom_id res chain seq x y z
N MET A 1 33.23 -1.46 10.22
CA MET A 1 31.76 -1.50 10.25
C MET A 1 31.29 -2.56 9.27
N ALA A 2 30.62 -3.60 9.74
CA ALA A 2 29.93 -4.54 8.87
C ALA A 2 28.49 -4.05 8.70
N ILE A 3 28.13 -3.62 7.50
CA ILE A 3 26.75 -3.27 7.15
C ILE A 3 26.03 -4.61 6.97
N ILE A 4 25.12 -4.94 7.88
CA ILE A 4 24.30 -6.14 7.78
C ILE A 4 23.19 -5.82 6.78
N HIS A 5 23.30 -6.37 5.57
CA HIS A 5 22.22 -6.32 4.60
C HIS A 5 21.12 -7.28 5.06
N GLN A 6 20.01 -6.74 5.57
CA GLN A 6 18.80 -7.55 5.74
C GLN A 6 18.25 -7.88 4.35
N PRO A 7 18.14 -9.16 3.97
CA PRO A 7 17.48 -9.54 2.73
C PRO A 7 16.00 -9.18 2.86
N THR A 8 15.50 -8.34 1.96
CA THR A 8 14.06 -8.07 1.84
C THR A 8 13.34 -9.38 1.55
N LEU A 9 12.32 -9.73 2.35
CA LEU A 9 11.64 -11.03 2.28
C LEU A 9 10.94 -11.28 0.93
N PHE A 10 10.75 -10.23 0.12
CA PHE A 10 10.36 -10.33 -1.28
C PHE A 10 11.12 -9.31 -2.13
N ASP A 11 11.99 -9.79 -3.01
CA ASP A 11 12.69 -8.95 -3.98
C ASP A 11 11.84 -8.81 -5.25
N MET A 12 11.85 -7.64 -5.89
CA MET A 12 11.15 -7.39 -7.16
C MET A 12 11.58 -8.43 -8.22
N GLU A 13 12.81 -8.91 -8.12
CA GLU A 13 13.39 -9.99 -8.93
C GLU A 13 12.65 -11.33 -8.78
N THR A 14 12.16 -11.65 -7.57
CA THR A 14 11.37 -12.86 -7.34
C THR A 14 10.02 -12.77 -8.06
N LEU A 15 9.37 -11.60 -8.03
CA LEU A 15 8.13 -11.39 -8.78
C LEU A 15 8.34 -11.45 -10.30
N LEU A 16 9.50 -11.02 -10.78
CA LEU A 16 9.85 -11.04 -12.21
C LEU A 16 10.15 -12.46 -12.74
N THR A 17 10.56 -13.38 -11.86
CA THR A 17 10.86 -14.79 -12.21
C THR A 17 9.63 -15.72 -12.14
N LEU A 18 8.52 -15.26 -11.54
CA LEU A 18 7.28 -16.01 -11.48
C LEU A 18 6.60 -16.12 -12.85
N GLU A 19 5.87 -17.23 -13.05
CA GLU A 19 4.94 -17.36 -14.16
C GLU A 19 3.95 -16.16 -14.16
N PRO A 20 3.63 -15.57 -15.33
CA PRO A 20 2.82 -14.35 -15.41
C PRO A 20 1.49 -14.43 -14.64
N MET A 21 0.85 -15.60 -14.63
CA MET A 21 -0.39 -15.84 -13.88
C MET A 21 -0.20 -15.63 -12.38
N LYS A 22 0.85 -16.24 -11.79
CA LYS A 22 1.18 -16.11 -10.37
C LYS A 22 1.61 -14.68 -10.04
N ARG A 23 2.41 -14.07 -10.92
CA ARG A 23 2.83 -12.68 -10.74
C ARG A 23 1.64 -11.73 -10.65
N TYR A 24 0.68 -11.84 -11.57
CA TYR A 24 -0.49 -10.95 -11.55
C TYR A 24 -1.39 -11.23 -10.35
N SER A 25 -1.59 -12.49 -9.96
CA SER A 25 -2.37 -12.80 -8.77
C SER A 25 -1.76 -12.19 -7.52
N GLU A 26 -0.44 -12.23 -7.36
CA GLU A 26 0.25 -11.59 -6.24
C GLU A 26 0.15 -10.05 -6.27
N ILE A 27 0.25 -9.44 -7.45
CA ILE A 27 0.09 -7.97 -7.59
C ILE A 27 -1.31 -7.52 -7.14
N PHE A 28 -2.34 -8.30 -7.45
CA PHE A 28 -3.72 -7.93 -7.16
C PHE A 28 -4.27 -8.49 -5.85
N SER A 29 -3.58 -9.43 -5.19
CA SER A 29 -4.02 -10.02 -3.92
C SER A 29 -4.24 -9.01 -2.78
N PRO A 30 -3.41 -7.96 -2.58
CA PRO A 30 -3.64 -6.99 -1.52
C PRO A 30 -4.71 -5.94 -1.88
N LEU A 31 -5.06 -5.81 -3.16
CA LEU A 31 -5.91 -4.74 -3.66
C LEU A 31 -7.41 -5.01 -3.41
N PRO A 32 -8.14 -4.11 -2.72
CA PRO A 32 -9.58 -4.22 -2.54
C PRO A 32 -10.36 -3.84 -3.83
N LEU A 33 -10.23 -4.66 -4.87
CA LEU A 33 -10.77 -4.40 -6.23
C LEU A 33 -12.27 -4.17 -6.24
N VAL A 34 -13.02 -4.78 -5.32
CA VAL A 34 -14.48 -4.61 -5.19
C VAL A 34 -14.87 -3.14 -5.07
N LYS A 35 -14.11 -2.33 -4.32
CA LYS A 35 -14.41 -0.89 -4.15
C LYS A 35 -14.30 -0.13 -5.47
N ILE A 36 -13.34 -0.52 -6.31
CA ILE A 36 -13.11 0.11 -7.61
C ILE A 36 -14.16 -0.33 -8.63
N VAL A 37 -14.50 -1.62 -8.67
CA VAL A 37 -15.50 -2.15 -9.60
C VAL A 37 -16.87 -1.55 -9.35
N ARG A 38 -17.23 -1.32 -8.07
CA ARG A 38 -18.51 -0.69 -7.68
C ARG A 38 -18.72 0.72 -8.23
N LEU A 39 -17.65 1.43 -8.62
CA LEU A 39 -17.78 2.74 -9.30
C LEU A 39 -18.51 2.64 -10.64
N PHE A 40 -18.51 1.45 -11.24
CA PHE A 40 -19.10 1.18 -12.54
C PHE A 40 -20.42 0.42 -12.44
N ASP A 41 -20.92 0.17 -11.23
CA ASP A 41 -22.22 -0.43 -11.02
C ASP A 41 -23.32 0.52 -11.48
N LYS A 42 -24.38 -0.06 -12.04
CA LYS A 42 -25.53 0.72 -12.48
C LYS A 42 -26.36 1.13 -11.27
N PRO A 43 -26.87 2.39 -11.24
CA PRO A 43 -27.78 2.82 -10.18
C PRO A 43 -29.11 2.06 -10.24
N THR A 44 -29.50 1.57 -11.41
CA THR A 44 -30.74 0.82 -11.62
C THR A 44 -30.45 -0.59 -12.15
N ARG A 45 -31.21 -1.58 -11.65
CA ARG A 45 -31.18 -2.96 -12.14
C ARG A 45 -31.75 -3.13 -13.56
N MET A 46 -32.47 -2.11 -14.04
CA MET A 46 -33.10 -2.07 -15.35
C MET A 46 -32.16 -1.44 -16.39
N GLY A 47 -32.20 -1.95 -17.63
CA GLY A 47 -31.42 -1.43 -18.77
C GLY A 47 -30.56 -2.50 -19.45
N ARG A 48 -29.81 -2.09 -20.49
CA ARG A 48 -28.85 -2.97 -21.18
C ARG A 48 -27.89 -3.56 -20.14
N PRO A 49 -27.51 -4.85 -20.20
CA PRO A 49 -26.54 -5.44 -19.26
C PRO A 49 -25.19 -4.72 -19.27
N LEU A 50 -24.40 -4.90 -18.20
CA LEU A 50 -23.03 -4.40 -18.15
C LEU A 50 -22.25 -5.01 -19.31
N SER A 51 -21.68 -4.18 -20.18
CA SER A 51 -21.08 -4.67 -21.42
C SER A 51 -19.59 -5.04 -21.28
N LEU A 52 -18.98 -4.72 -20.13
CA LEU A 52 -17.55 -4.83 -19.93
C LEU A 52 -17.23 -5.46 -18.58
N ASN A 53 -16.20 -6.30 -18.58
CA ASN A 53 -15.57 -6.79 -17.37
C ASN A 53 -14.65 -5.67 -16.81
N TYR A 54 -15.19 -4.85 -15.90
CA TYR A 54 -14.49 -3.70 -15.34
C TYR A 54 -13.31 -4.10 -14.45
N GLU A 55 -13.41 -5.25 -13.77
CA GLU A 55 -12.31 -5.78 -12.98
C GLU A 55 -11.11 -6.13 -13.87
N ALA A 56 -11.32 -6.92 -14.92
CA ALA A 56 -10.27 -7.27 -15.87
C ALA A 56 -9.74 -6.04 -16.62
N THR A 57 -10.60 -5.05 -16.89
CA THR A 57 -10.19 -3.77 -17.50
C THR A 57 -9.27 -2.97 -16.56
N PHE A 58 -9.60 -2.91 -15.26
CA PHE A 58 -8.74 -2.28 -14.25
C PHE A 58 -7.39 -3.00 -14.16
N LYS A 59 -7.41 -4.33 -14.06
CA LYS A 59 -6.19 -5.16 -14.02
C LYS A 59 -5.31 -4.91 -15.24
N ALA A 60 -5.91 -4.90 -16.44
CA ALA A 60 -5.20 -4.62 -17.69
C ALA A 60 -4.54 -3.23 -17.67
N LEU A 61 -5.23 -2.23 -17.14
CA LEU A 61 -4.69 -0.87 -17.02
C LEU A 61 -3.49 -0.82 -16.06
N VAL A 62 -3.56 -1.50 -14.92
CA VAL A 62 -2.45 -1.58 -13.95
C VAL A 62 -1.27 -2.35 -14.53
N ILE A 63 -1.50 -3.55 -15.10
CA ILE A 63 -0.45 -4.37 -15.69
C ILE A 63 0.24 -3.67 -16.87
N ARG A 64 -0.49 -2.81 -17.61
CA ARG A 64 0.13 -1.94 -18.62
C ARG A 64 1.32 -1.14 -18.04
N TYR A 65 1.17 -0.58 -16.84
CA TYR A 65 2.25 0.16 -16.18
C TYR A 65 3.34 -0.79 -15.66
N VAL A 66 2.96 -1.92 -15.07
CA VAL A 66 3.91 -2.92 -14.55
C VAL A 66 4.81 -3.50 -15.64
N GLU A 67 4.28 -3.76 -16.83
CA GLU A 67 5.02 -4.32 -17.96
C GLU A 67 5.57 -3.26 -18.93
N GLY A 68 5.41 -1.98 -18.62
CA GLY A 68 5.95 -0.89 -19.44
C GLY A 68 5.32 -0.79 -20.84
N ILE A 69 4.06 -1.20 -21.02
CA ILE A 69 3.36 -1.10 -22.30
C ILE A 69 3.04 0.39 -22.55
N PRO A 70 3.61 1.02 -23.60
CA PRO A 70 3.69 2.47 -23.68
C PRO A 70 2.35 3.15 -23.92
N THR A 71 1.41 2.50 -24.61
CA THR A 71 0.13 3.13 -25.02
C THR A 71 -1.06 2.20 -24.80
N ILE A 72 -2.26 2.78 -24.65
CA ILE A 72 -3.51 2.00 -24.60
C ILE A 72 -3.72 1.23 -25.91
N LYS A 73 -3.34 1.80 -27.05
CA LYS A 73 -3.38 1.11 -28.34
C LYS A 73 -2.51 -0.16 -28.34
N ALA A 74 -1.30 -0.08 -27.80
CA ALA A 74 -0.42 -1.25 -27.66
C ALA A 74 -1.00 -2.30 -26.70
N LEU A 75 -1.63 -1.87 -25.60
CA LEU A 75 -2.33 -2.76 -24.68
C LEU A 75 -3.49 -3.50 -25.37
N VAL A 76 -4.36 -2.76 -26.08
CA VAL A 76 -5.50 -3.34 -26.82
C VAL A 76 -5.00 -4.31 -27.89
N LYS A 77 -3.94 -3.95 -28.62
CA LYS A 77 -3.31 -4.86 -29.60
C LYS A 77 -2.86 -6.16 -28.93
N ARG A 78 -2.12 -6.08 -27.83
CA ARG A 78 -1.64 -7.25 -27.10
C ARG A 78 -2.77 -8.10 -26.51
N LEU A 79 -3.82 -7.50 -25.96
CA LEU A 79 -5.00 -8.22 -25.46
C LEU A 79 -5.72 -9.03 -26.55
N ASN A 80 -5.63 -8.60 -27.81
CA ASN A 80 -6.22 -9.33 -28.94
C ASN A 80 -5.29 -10.42 -29.50
N GLU A 81 -3.97 -10.19 -29.47
CA GLU A 81 -2.97 -11.11 -30.04
C GLU A 81 -2.54 -12.21 -29.06
N ASP A 82 -2.48 -11.91 -27.77
CA ASP A 82 -2.01 -12.80 -26.71
C ASP A 82 -3.16 -13.26 -25.82
N LEU A 83 -3.69 -14.45 -26.12
CA LEU A 83 -4.78 -15.06 -25.37
C LEU A 83 -4.40 -15.35 -23.92
N LEU A 84 -3.15 -15.78 -23.67
CA LEU A 84 -2.71 -16.13 -22.32
C LEU A 84 -2.67 -14.87 -21.44
N PHE A 85 -2.13 -13.78 -21.97
CA PHE A 85 -2.16 -12.47 -21.32
C PHE A 85 -3.59 -12.02 -20.99
N LYS A 86 -4.51 -12.13 -21.96
CA LYS A 86 -5.93 -11.81 -21.78
C LYS A 86 -6.56 -12.64 -20.64
N MET A 87 -6.37 -13.97 -20.65
CA MET A 87 -6.95 -14.87 -19.65
C MET A 87 -6.34 -14.64 -18.25
N ASN A 88 -5.03 -14.40 -18.17
CA ASN A 88 -4.35 -14.13 -16.89
C ASN A 88 -4.85 -12.84 -16.21
N LEU A 89 -5.37 -11.88 -16.98
CA LEU A 89 -5.99 -10.66 -16.46
C LEU A 89 -7.44 -10.86 -15.99
N GLY A 90 -8.02 -12.04 -16.21
CA GLY A 90 -9.38 -12.40 -15.80
C GLY A 90 -10.46 -12.14 -16.86
N PHE A 91 -10.09 -11.86 -18.11
CA PHE A 91 -11.05 -11.88 -19.20
C PHE A 91 -11.44 -13.31 -19.56
N LEU A 92 -12.70 -13.54 -19.89
CA LEU A 92 -13.13 -14.82 -20.45
C LEU A 92 -12.71 -14.95 -21.91
N TYR A 93 -12.60 -16.19 -22.39
CA TYR A 93 -12.25 -16.49 -23.79
C TYR A 93 -13.18 -15.75 -24.77
N SER A 94 -14.50 -15.82 -24.53
CA SER A 94 -15.55 -15.22 -25.35
C SER A 94 -15.79 -13.72 -25.11
N GLU A 95 -15.19 -13.14 -24.09
CA GLU A 95 -15.35 -11.71 -23.80
C GLU A 95 -14.65 -10.86 -24.85
N ARG A 96 -15.28 -9.73 -25.21
CA ARG A 96 -14.66 -8.76 -26.12
C ARG A 96 -13.62 -7.94 -25.37
N VAL A 97 -12.49 -7.72 -26.01
CA VAL A 97 -11.45 -6.81 -25.50
C VAL A 97 -12.01 -5.39 -25.48
N PRO A 98 -11.82 -4.62 -24.37
CA PRO A 98 -12.22 -3.22 -24.33
C PRO A 98 -11.52 -2.42 -25.44
N SER A 99 -12.27 -1.59 -26.17
CA SER A 99 -11.69 -0.66 -27.14
C SER A 99 -10.93 0.47 -26.46
N GLU A 100 -10.10 1.21 -27.21
CA GLU A 100 -9.37 2.38 -26.71
C GLU A 100 -10.34 3.44 -26.12
N ALA A 101 -11.48 3.65 -26.78
CA ALA A 101 -12.53 4.54 -26.29
C ALA A 101 -13.15 4.03 -24.97
N SER A 102 -13.21 2.71 -24.77
CA SER A 102 -13.70 2.12 -23.52
C SER A 102 -12.70 2.35 -22.39
N PHE A 103 -11.40 2.18 -22.64
CA PHE A 103 -10.35 2.55 -21.68
C PHE A 103 -10.38 4.05 -21.36
N SER A 104 -10.55 4.92 -22.34
CA SER A 104 -10.65 6.38 -22.11
C SER A 104 -11.83 6.75 -21.21
N ARG A 105 -13.02 6.18 -21.47
CA ARG A 105 -14.19 6.34 -20.58
C ARG A 105 -13.92 5.78 -19.18
N PHE A 106 -13.29 4.62 -19.10
CA PHE A 106 -12.94 3.99 -17.83
C PHE A 106 -12.01 4.89 -16.99
N THR A 107 -10.94 5.40 -17.59
CA THR A 107 -10.01 6.33 -16.90
C THR A 107 -10.67 7.65 -16.53
N HIS A 108 -11.62 8.13 -17.35
CA HIS A 108 -12.36 9.34 -17.04
C HIS A 108 -13.24 9.17 -15.79
N VAL A 109 -13.93 8.03 -15.64
CA VAL A 109 -14.69 7.72 -14.42
C VAL A 109 -13.75 7.65 -13.21
N LEU A 110 -12.61 6.97 -13.34
CA LEU A 110 -11.61 6.94 -12.26
C LEU A 110 -11.12 8.34 -11.87
N SER A 111 -10.94 9.23 -12.84
CA SER A 111 -10.50 10.60 -12.56
C SER A 111 -11.58 11.47 -11.90
N GLN A 112 -12.86 11.09 -11.96
CA GLN A 112 -13.92 11.74 -11.20
C GLN A 112 -14.00 11.23 -9.75
N HIS A 113 -13.46 10.04 -9.47
CA HIS A 113 -13.54 9.36 -8.18
C HIS A 113 -12.16 9.14 -7.55
N VAL A 114 -11.39 10.23 -7.46
CA VAL A 114 -10.02 10.22 -6.89
C VAL A 114 -10.04 9.85 -5.40
N ASP A 115 -11.10 10.19 -4.68
CA ASP A 115 -11.35 9.85 -3.28
C ASP A 115 -11.33 8.33 -3.04
N VAL A 116 -11.93 7.56 -3.95
CA VAL A 116 -11.92 6.09 -3.86
C VAL A 116 -10.51 5.54 -4.11
N LEU A 117 -9.77 6.11 -5.06
CA LEU A 117 -8.37 5.72 -5.32
C LEU A 117 -7.46 6.04 -4.12
N GLN A 118 -7.66 7.19 -3.48
CA GLN A 118 -6.95 7.56 -2.26
C GLN A 118 -7.25 6.60 -1.11
N THR A 119 -8.52 6.21 -0.95
CA THR A 119 -8.93 5.22 0.06
C THR A 119 -8.26 3.88 -0.19
N VAL A 120 -8.21 3.42 -1.44
CA VAL A 120 -7.52 2.18 -1.80
C VAL A 120 -6.02 2.28 -1.50
N ASN A 121 -5.39 3.41 -1.84
CA ASN A 121 -3.98 3.64 -1.54
C ASN A 121 -3.70 3.64 -0.03
N HIS A 122 -4.57 4.26 0.77
CA HIS A 122 -4.41 4.28 2.22
C HIS A 122 -4.48 2.87 2.83
N VAL A 123 -5.45 2.05 2.38
CA VAL A 123 -5.54 0.65 2.81
C VAL A 123 -4.27 -0.14 2.46
N LEU A 124 -3.68 0.09 1.29
CA LEU A 124 -2.41 -0.56 0.92
C LEU A 124 -1.26 -0.09 1.82
N LEU A 125 -1.18 1.20 2.13
CA LEU A 125 -0.15 1.74 3.01
C LEU A 125 -0.27 1.16 4.43
N GLU A 126 -1.49 1.05 4.96
CA GLU A 126 -1.73 0.40 6.26
C GLU A 126 -1.31 -1.08 6.26
N GLN A 127 -1.57 -1.81 5.17
CA GLN A 127 -1.11 -3.19 5.04
C GLN A 127 0.41 -3.29 4.98
N ILE A 128 1.06 -2.43 4.21
CA ILE A 128 2.52 -2.35 4.09
C ILE A 128 3.13 -2.05 5.47
N ASP A 129 2.53 -1.14 6.22
CA ASP A 129 2.97 -0.78 7.57
C ASP A 129 2.80 -1.93 8.55
N ALA A 130 1.65 -2.59 8.55
CA ALA A 130 1.38 -3.72 9.43
C ALA A 130 2.39 -4.87 9.23
N ILE A 131 2.88 -5.06 8.00
CA ILE A 131 3.86 -6.09 7.67
C ILE A 131 5.29 -5.67 8.04
N ASN A 132 5.65 -4.41 7.77
CA ASN A 132 7.04 -3.96 7.78
C ASN A 132 7.40 -3.02 8.94
N GLY A 133 6.40 -2.51 9.68
CA GLY A 133 6.57 -1.54 10.78
C GLY A 133 7.19 -0.20 10.35
N LEU A 134 7.02 0.20 9.08
CA LEU A 134 7.77 1.30 8.46
C LEU A 134 7.40 2.69 8.99
N PHE A 135 6.13 2.92 9.30
CA PHE A 135 5.64 4.21 9.79
C PHE A 135 5.65 4.29 11.32
N SER A 136 6.13 3.26 12.02
CA SER A 136 6.41 3.35 13.45
C SER A 136 7.74 4.05 13.69
N GLU A 137 7.72 5.20 14.37
CA GLU A 137 8.95 5.83 14.86
C GLU A 137 9.50 5.00 16.03
N GLN A 138 10.57 4.24 15.80
CA GLN A 138 11.32 3.59 16.87
C GLN A 138 12.21 4.61 17.57
N LEU A 139 11.65 5.32 18.56
CA LEU A 139 12.42 6.24 19.41
C LEU A 139 13.15 5.48 20.51
N ALA A 140 14.45 5.23 20.33
CA ALA A 140 15.33 4.74 21.38
C ALA A 140 15.85 5.95 22.19
N ILE A 141 15.38 6.10 23.43
CA ILE A 141 15.89 7.10 24.38
C ILE A 141 16.90 6.39 25.30
N ASP A 142 18.19 6.65 25.08
CA ASP A 142 19.23 6.29 26.03
C ASP A 142 19.62 7.54 26.84
N ALA A 143 19.37 7.52 28.15
CA ALA A 143 19.60 8.65 29.03
C ALA A 143 20.57 8.25 30.14
N THR A 144 21.81 8.71 30.04
CA THR A 144 22.78 8.62 31.13
C THR A 144 22.56 9.76 32.11
N HIS A 145 22.29 9.46 33.38
CA HIS A 145 22.18 10.51 34.40
C HIS A 145 23.52 11.24 34.54
N PHE A 146 23.55 12.52 34.18
CA PHE A 146 24.64 13.44 34.54
C PHE A 146 24.18 14.33 35.71
N SER A 147 25.03 14.52 36.72
CA SER A 147 24.72 15.44 37.82
C SER A 147 25.03 16.87 37.40
N ALA A 148 24.05 17.78 37.52
CA ALA A 148 24.25 19.21 37.27
C ALA A 148 25.30 19.80 38.24
N HIS A 149 26.07 20.78 37.76
CA HIS A 149 27.08 21.48 38.58
C HIS A 149 26.43 22.22 39.75
N ASP A 150 25.25 22.84 39.52
CA ASP A 150 24.47 23.56 40.53
C ASP A 150 23.55 22.66 41.37
N LYS A 151 23.87 21.36 41.48
CA LYS A 151 23.13 20.46 42.37
C LYS A 151 23.21 21.01 43.79
N ALA A 152 22.04 21.24 44.41
CA ALA A 152 21.96 21.58 45.82
C ALA A 152 22.68 20.50 46.66
N HIS A 153 23.75 20.91 47.33
CA HIS A 153 24.40 20.06 48.31
C HIS A 153 23.48 19.91 49.51
N LYS A 154 23.26 18.66 49.97
CA LYS A 154 22.60 18.44 51.27
C LYS A 154 23.48 19.12 52.33
N THR A 155 23.00 20.23 52.87
CA THR A 155 23.53 20.77 54.11
C THR A 155 23.03 19.90 55.24
N ASP A 156 23.94 19.37 56.04
CA ASP A 156 23.58 18.76 57.31
C ASP A 156 22.97 19.85 58.18
N ASN A 157 21.65 19.84 58.33
CA ASN A 157 21.00 20.66 59.33
C ASN A 157 21.56 20.19 60.68
N PRO A 158 22.29 21.02 61.44
CA PRO A 158 22.75 20.61 62.76
C PRO A 158 21.51 20.23 63.56
N LYS A 159 21.53 19.02 64.14
CA LYS A 159 20.49 18.62 65.08
C LYS A 159 20.57 19.60 66.24
N LEU A 160 19.64 20.56 66.27
CA LEU A 160 19.47 21.42 67.42
C LEU A 160 19.14 20.50 68.60
N PRO A 161 19.86 20.61 69.73
CA PRO A 161 19.57 19.79 70.90
C PRO A 161 18.13 20.05 71.31
N SER A 162 17.41 18.98 71.65
CA SER A 162 16.05 19.15 72.15
C SER A 162 16.11 19.94 73.45
N VAL A 163 15.08 20.76 73.71
CA VAL A 163 15.00 21.67 74.87
C VAL A 163 15.31 20.98 76.22
N ALA A 164 15.16 19.66 76.30
CA ALA A 164 15.49 18.86 77.49
C ALA A 164 17.00 18.78 77.82
N GLU A 165 17.90 18.94 76.85
CA GLU A 165 19.36 18.82 77.05
C GLU A 165 20.04 20.14 77.45
N GLN A 166 19.29 21.25 77.47
CA GLN A 166 19.81 22.60 77.80
C GLN A 166 19.61 23.00 79.28
N LEU A 167 19.05 22.11 80.11
CA LEU A 167 18.63 22.40 81.50
C LEU A 167 19.40 21.60 82.59
N THR A 168 20.55 21.05 82.26
CA THR A 168 21.54 20.47 83.20
C THR A 168 22.87 21.17 83.06
#